data_AF-I0BJZ6-F1
#
_entry.id   AF-I0BJZ6-F1
#
_cell.length_a   1.000
_cell.length_b   1.000
_cell.length_c   1.000
_cell.angle_alpha   90.00
_cell.angle_beta   90.00
_cell.angle_gamma   90.00
#
_symmetry.space_group_name_H-M   'P 1'
#
loop_
_entity.id
_entity.type
_entity.pdbx_description
1 polymer ?
#
loop_
_entity_poly.entity_id
_entity_poly.type
_entity_poly.pdbx_seq_one_letter_code
_entity_poly.pdbx_strand_id
1 'polypeptide(L)'
;MNKGKTYIITDDRVEEEQIDLRIGKVTEYSDQEGTYWGNFSNSFPKGTELYNIKGVNIDEAIAIKINEESFIKADYKGEYAGSWFDIYWKNALWYTAGGFLLIIGFGFFIMKVYRK
;
A
#
# COMPACT_ATOMS: atom_id res chain seq x y z
N MET A 1 2.91 -6.10 6.73
CA MET A 1 1.60 -5.46 6.53
C MET A 1 1.62 -4.88 5.11
N ASN A 2 0.80 -5.37 4.17
CA ASN A 2 0.77 -4.83 2.80
C ASN A 2 0.44 -3.33 2.88
N LYS A 3 1.41 -2.49 2.48
CA LYS A 3 1.30 -1.02 2.51
C LYS A 3 0.42 -0.53 1.35
N GLY A 4 -0.80 -1.05 1.22
CA GLY A 4 -1.69 -0.75 0.09
C GLY A 4 -1.30 -1.39 -1.25
N LYS A 5 -0.26 -2.24 -1.28
CA LYS A 5 0.21 -2.91 -2.51
C LYS A 5 -0.85 -3.88 -3.06
N THR A 6 -1.06 -3.81 -4.38
CA THR A 6 -1.99 -4.67 -5.12
C THR A 6 -1.22 -5.55 -6.09
N TYR A 7 -1.59 -6.82 -6.14
CA TYR A 7 -0.99 -7.82 -7.03
C TYR A 7 -2.07 -8.52 -7.84
N ILE A 8 -1.78 -8.82 -9.11
CA ILE A 8 -2.66 -9.58 -9.98
C ILE A 8 -2.00 -10.93 -10.28
N ILE A 9 -2.75 -12.00 -10.04
CA ILE A 9 -2.35 -13.38 -10.32
C ILE A 9 -2.15 -13.53 -11.83
N THR A 10 -1.07 -14.20 -12.21
CA THR A 10 -0.78 -14.58 -13.60
C THR A 10 -0.92 -16.09 -13.77
N ASP A 11 -0.88 -16.60 -15.00
CA ASP A 11 -0.85 -18.04 -15.26
C ASP A 11 0.56 -18.65 -15.10
N ASP A 12 1.57 -17.81 -14.83
CA ASP A 12 2.97 -18.23 -14.71
C ASP A 12 3.22 -18.97 -13.39
N ARG A 13 3.88 -20.12 -13.47
CA ARG A 13 4.40 -20.84 -12.32
C ARG A 13 5.74 -20.28 -11.88
N VAL A 14 6.03 -20.43 -10.60
CA VAL A 14 7.35 -20.13 -10.02
C VAL A 14 7.89 -21.44 -9.47
N GLU A 15 9.07 -21.82 -9.91
CA GLU A 15 9.72 -23.05 -9.44
C GLU A 15 10.21 -22.88 -8.00
N GLU A 16 10.24 -23.98 -7.24
CA GLU A 16 10.65 -23.95 -5.83
C GLU A 16 12.07 -23.39 -5.66
N GLU A 17 12.99 -23.66 -6.59
CA GLU A 17 14.35 -23.14 -6.57
C GLU A 17 14.41 -21.62 -6.74
N GLN A 18 13.36 -20.98 -7.24
CA GLN A 18 13.24 -19.53 -7.38
C GLN A 18 12.62 -18.87 -6.15
N ILE A 19 12.13 -19.65 -5.19
CA ILE A 19 11.53 -19.13 -3.95
C ILE A 19 12.63 -18.74 -2.97
N ASP A 20 12.47 -17.56 -2.37
CA ASP A 20 13.33 -17.05 -1.31
C ASP A 20 12.56 -16.97 0.02
N LEU A 21 12.56 -15.81 0.69
CA LEU A 21 11.97 -15.66 2.01
C LEU A 21 10.44 -15.58 1.96
N ARG A 22 9.79 -16.19 2.95
CA ARG A 22 8.38 -15.92 3.24
C ARG A 22 8.22 -14.47 3.70
N ILE A 23 7.39 -13.71 2.97
CA ILE A 23 7.13 -12.30 3.24
C ILE A 23 5.77 -12.05 3.89
N GLY A 24 4.90 -13.06 3.93
CA GLY A 24 3.63 -12.94 4.61
C GLY A 24 2.69 -14.12 4.42
N LYS A 25 1.42 -13.83 4.66
CA LYS A 25 0.29 -14.71 4.37
C LYS A 25 -0.97 -13.90 4.13
N VAL A 26 -1.96 -14.50 3.49
CA VAL A 26 -3.32 -13.98 3.41
C VAL A 26 -3.90 -13.95 4.83
N THR A 27 -4.40 -12.79 5.25
CA THR A 27 -5.01 -12.60 6.57
C THR A 27 -6.53 -12.66 6.53
N GLU A 28 -7.12 -12.39 5.37
CA GLU A 28 -8.55 -12.32 5.15
C GLU A 28 -8.89 -12.72 3.71
N TYR A 29 -9.97 -13.47 3.55
CA TYR A 29 -10.53 -13.87 2.26
C TYR A 29 -11.95 -13.32 2.16
N SER A 30 -12.30 -12.73 1.01
CA SER A 30 -13.67 -12.40 0.62
C SER A 30 -13.75 -12.24 -0.89
N ASP A 31 -14.84 -12.68 -1.48
CA ASP A 31 -15.22 -12.43 -2.88
C ASP A 31 -16.28 -11.32 -3.00
N GLN A 32 -16.67 -10.73 -1.87
CA GLN A 32 -17.62 -9.62 -1.81
C GLN A 32 -16.89 -8.27 -1.93
N GLU A 33 -17.54 -7.30 -2.58
CA GLU A 33 -17.07 -5.92 -2.62
C GLU A 33 -17.11 -5.31 -1.21
N GLY A 34 -16.00 -4.67 -0.80
CA GLY A 34 -15.88 -4.15 0.56
C GLY A 34 -14.52 -3.52 0.84
N THR A 35 -14.38 -3.02 2.08
CA THR A 35 -13.09 -2.54 2.60
C THR A 35 -12.54 -3.57 3.58
N TYR A 36 -11.36 -4.10 3.26
CA TYR A 36 -10.70 -5.15 4.02
C TYR A 36 -9.33 -4.68 4.53
N TRP A 37 -8.86 -5.28 5.62
CA TRP A 37 -7.60 -4.90 6.25
C TRP A 37 -6.54 -5.99 6.12
N GLY A 38 -5.28 -5.59 6.21
CA GLY A 38 -4.16 -6.52 6.13
C GLY A 38 -3.92 -7.05 4.71
N ASN A 39 -3.53 -8.32 4.62
CA ASN A 39 -3.26 -8.98 3.35
C ASN A 39 -4.54 -9.71 2.89
N PHE A 40 -5.42 -8.96 2.26
CA PHE A 40 -6.68 -9.45 1.70
C PHE A 40 -6.46 -10.22 0.39
N SER A 41 -7.29 -11.24 0.12
CA SER A 41 -7.36 -11.93 -1.16
C SER A 41 -8.80 -12.29 -1.52
N ASN A 42 -9.14 -12.16 -2.80
CA ASN A 42 -10.43 -12.61 -3.35
C ASN A 42 -10.34 -14.00 -4.00
N SER A 43 -9.15 -14.59 -4.05
CA SER A 43 -8.89 -15.85 -4.76
C SER A 43 -8.29 -16.93 -3.86
N PHE A 44 -7.64 -16.53 -2.76
CA PHE A 44 -6.90 -17.45 -1.89
C PHE A 44 -7.38 -17.39 -0.44
N PRO A 45 -7.49 -18.55 0.24
CA PRO A 45 -7.98 -18.60 1.61
C PRO A 45 -7.02 -17.94 2.60
N LYS A 46 -7.56 -17.57 3.76
CA LYS A 46 -6.78 -17.11 4.90
C LYS A 46 -5.71 -18.16 5.26
N GLY A 47 -4.47 -17.71 5.44
CA GLY A 47 -3.33 -18.56 5.76
C GLY A 47 -2.41 -18.84 4.57
N THR A 48 -2.88 -18.68 3.32
CA THR A 48 -2.06 -18.86 2.12
C THR A 48 -0.78 -18.05 2.20
N GLU A 49 0.35 -18.69 1.95
CA GLU A 49 1.67 -18.13 2.18
C GLU A 49 2.16 -17.32 0.96
N LEU A 50 2.85 -16.22 1.23
CA LEU A 50 3.37 -15.29 0.23
C LEU A 50 4.90 -15.23 0.36
N TYR A 51 5.59 -15.26 -0.77
CA TYR A 51 7.05 -15.37 -0.84
C TYR A 51 7.67 -14.36 -1.80
N ASN A 52 8.93 -14.02 -1.54
CA ASN A 52 9.80 -13.38 -2.52
C ASN A 52 10.21 -14.37 -3.60
N ILE A 53 10.42 -13.84 -4.80
CA ILE A 53 11.07 -14.54 -5.91
C ILE A 53 12.53 -14.06 -5.96
N LYS A 54 13.49 -14.98 -6.05
CA LYS A 54 14.93 -14.67 -6.06
C LYS A 54 15.26 -13.67 -7.17
N GLY A 55 15.91 -12.58 -6.79
CA GLY A 55 16.35 -11.54 -7.72
C GLY A 55 15.23 -10.64 -8.26
N VAL A 56 13.98 -10.80 -7.78
CA VAL A 56 12.84 -9.98 -8.19
C VAL A 56 12.39 -9.13 -7.02
N ASN A 57 12.17 -7.84 -7.26
CA ASN A 57 11.66 -6.93 -6.23
C ASN A 57 10.19 -7.24 -5.94
N ILE A 58 9.76 -7.12 -4.68
CA ILE A 58 8.33 -7.22 -4.32
C ILE A 58 7.46 -6.14 -4.97
N ASP A 59 8.06 -5.03 -5.41
CA ASP A 59 7.39 -4.01 -6.22
C ASP A 59 7.32 -4.37 -7.71
N GLU A 60 7.72 -5.58 -8.08
CA GLU A 60 7.59 -6.14 -9.43
C GLU A 60 6.71 -7.38 -9.41
N ALA A 61 7.05 -8.39 -8.59
CA ALA A 61 6.24 -9.60 -8.45
C ALA A 61 6.49 -10.35 -7.14
N ILE A 62 5.54 -11.21 -6.76
CA ILE A 62 5.64 -12.14 -5.63
C ILE A 62 5.19 -13.55 -6.05
N ALA A 63 5.57 -14.55 -5.25
CA ALA A 63 5.08 -15.91 -5.38
C ALA A 63 4.01 -16.21 -4.33
N ILE A 64 2.94 -16.88 -4.74
CA ILE A 64 1.84 -17.33 -3.89
C ILE A 64 1.85 -18.85 -3.85
N LYS A 65 1.92 -19.43 -2.65
CA LYS A 65 1.93 -20.89 -2.48
C LYS A 65 0.53 -21.46 -2.64
N ILE A 66 0.35 -22.33 -3.63
CA ILE A 66 -0.93 -22.97 -3.91
C ILE A 66 -1.03 -24.40 -3.34
N ASN A 67 0.10 -25.10 -3.20
CA ASN A 67 0.22 -26.38 -2.50
C ASN A 67 1.69 -26.58 -2.05
N GLU A 68 2.07 -27.76 -1.55
CA GLU A 68 3.40 -28.00 -0.96
C GLU A 68 4.56 -27.67 -1.89
N GLU A 69 4.43 -27.98 -3.19
CA GLU A 69 5.50 -27.90 -4.19
C GLU A 69 5.15 -26.95 -5.35
N SER A 70 4.10 -26.12 -5.21
CA SER A 70 3.66 -25.28 -6.32
C SER A 70 3.35 -23.86 -5.89
N PHE A 71 3.87 -22.94 -6.72
CA PHE A 71 3.74 -21.52 -6.56
C PHE A 71 3.25 -20.90 -7.87
N ILE A 72 2.44 -19.86 -7.74
CA ILE A 72 1.95 -19.06 -8.85
C ILE A 72 2.45 -17.62 -8.69
N LYS A 73 2.83 -17.00 -9.80
CA LYS A 73 3.34 -15.63 -9.81
C LYS A 73 2.18 -14.64 -9.76
N ALA A 74 2.36 -13.57 -8.98
CA ALA A 74 1.47 -12.41 -9.01
C ALA A 74 2.28 -11.14 -9.25
N ASP A 75 1.91 -10.39 -10.30
CA ASP A 75 2.59 -9.16 -10.70
C ASP A 75 2.04 -7.97 -9.91
N TYR A 76 2.95 -7.10 -9.48
CA TYR A 76 2.58 -5.84 -8.82
C TYR A 76 1.85 -4.91 -9.79
N LYS A 77 0.78 -4.26 -9.31
CA LYS A 77 -0.04 -3.33 -10.11
C LYS A 77 -0.14 -1.93 -9.52
N GLY A 78 0.56 -1.66 -8.43
CA GLY A 78 0.53 -0.36 -7.76
C GLY A 78 -0.13 -0.41 -6.39
N GLU A 79 -0.22 0.77 -5.78
CA GLU A 79 -0.93 0.96 -4.52
C GLU A 79 -2.41 1.26 -4.78
N TYR A 80 -3.28 0.69 -3.95
CA TYR A 80 -4.72 0.94 -4.03
C TYR A 80 -5.03 2.43 -3.81
N ALA A 81 -6.01 2.97 -4.55
CA ALA A 81 -6.26 4.41 -4.70
C ALA A 81 -6.49 5.21 -3.39
N GLY A 82 -6.82 4.54 -2.28
CA GLY A 82 -6.88 5.18 -0.96
C GLY A 82 -5.56 5.87 -0.56
N SER A 83 -4.41 5.38 -1.04
CA SER A 83 -3.08 5.96 -0.81
C SER A 83 -2.96 7.40 -1.34
N TRP A 84 -3.51 7.70 -2.51
CA TRP A 84 -3.43 9.03 -3.12
C TRP A 84 -4.21 10.06 -2.30
N PHE A 85 -5.42 9.71 -1.82
CA PHE A 85 -6.19 10.59 -0.95
C PHE A 85 -5.41 10.95 0.32
N ASP A 86 -4.75 10.00 0.97
CA ASP A 86 -3.93 10.29 2.16
C ASP A 86 -2.80 11.29 1.89
N ILE A 87 -2.16 11.23 0.72
CA ILE A 87 -1.10 12.18 0.32
C ILE A 87 -1.70 13.57 0.05
N TYR A 88 -2.81 13.65 -0.69
CA TYR A 88 -3.47 14.92 -0.99
C TYR A 88 -3.99 15.61 0.28
N TRP A 89 -4.62 14.87 1.19
CA TRP A 89 -5.13 15.41 2.46
C TRP A 89 -4.00 15.88 3.39
N LYS A 90 -2.87 15.16 3.46
CA LYS A 90 -1.70 15.61 4.24
C LYS A 90 -1.13 16.92 3.71
N ASN A 91 -0.99 17.06 2.40
CA ASN A 91 -0.47 18.29 1.81
C ASN A 91 -1.45 19.46 1.97
N ALA A 92 -2.75 19.22 1.77
CA ALA A 92 -3.79 20.22 2.01
C ALA A 92 -3.81 20.75 3.46
N LEU A 93 -3.56 19.87 4.45
CA LEU A 93 -3.43 20.27 5.86
C LEU A 93 -2.20 21.16 6.10
N TRP A 94 -1.05 20.89 5.47
CA TRP A 94 0.13 21.75 5.59
C TRP A 94 -0.06 23.13 4.94
N TYR A 95 -0.74 23.20 3.79
CA TYR A 95 -1.03 24.47 3.14
C TYR A 95 -2.03 25.32 3.93
N THR A 96 -3.04 24.70 4.53
CA THR A 96 -3.99 25.43 5.40
C THR A 96 -3.31 25.93 6.67
N ALA A 97 -2.47 25.10 7.33
CA ALA A 97 -1.69 25.53 8.50
C ALA A 97 -0.73 26.69 8.18
N GLY A 98 -0.03 26.65 7.05
CA GLY A 98 0.83 27.74 6.59
C GLY A 98 0.07 29.04 6.28
N GLY A 99 -1.10 28.92 5.64
CA GLY A 99 -1.98 30.05 5.35
C GLY A 99 -2.48 30.77 6.61
N PHE A 100 -2.86 30.02 7.65
CA PHE A 100 -3.27 30.61 8.93
C PHE A 100 -2.12 31.36 9.64
N LEU A 101 -0.89 30.84 9.60
CA LEU A 101 0.27 31.53 10.18
C LEU A 101 0.59 32.85 9.45
N LEU A 102 0.43 32.90 8.13
CA LEU A 102 0.61 34.14 7.36
C LEU A 102 -0.45 35.19 7.72
N ILE A 103 -1.71 34.79 7.91
CA ILE A 103 -2.80 35.71 8.31
C ILE A 103 -2.58 36.25 9.72
N ILE A 104 -2.18 35.41 10.67
CA ILE A 104 -1.87 35.83 12.06
C ILE A 104 -0.67 36.79 12.07
N GLY A 105 0.40 36.47 11.34
CA GLY A 105 1.58 37.32 11.20
C GLY A 105 1.25 38.68 10.56
N PHE A 106 0.42 38.70 9.52
CA PHE A 106 -0.04 39.92 8.87
C PHE A 106 -0.93 40.78 9.78
N GLY A 107 -1.83 40.15 10.55
CA GLY A 107 -2.63 40.85 11.57
C GLY A 107 -1.77 41.49 12.66
N PHE A 108 -0.73 40.78 13.13
CA PHE A 108 0.22 41.33 14.09
C PHE A 108 1.03 42.50 13.51
N PHE A 109 1.42 42.42 12.24
CA PHE A 109 2.09 43.50 11.52
C PHE A 109 1.20 44.75 11.40
N ILE A 110 -0.06 44.60 10.98
CA ILE A 110 -1.03 45.70 10.90
C ILE A 110 -1.23 46.34 12.27
N MET A 111 -1.45 45.55 13.33
CA MET A 111 -1.60 46.10 14.69
C MET A 111 -0.37 46.88 15.17
N LYS A 112 0.84 46.47 14.77
CA LYS A 112 2.08 47.20 15.07
C LYS A 112 2.19 48.52 14.30
N VAL A 113 1.73 48.56 13.04
CA VAL A 113 1.75 49.76 12.20
C VAL A 113 0.77 50.83 12.71
N TYR A 114 -0.40 50.42 13.22
CA TYR A 114 -1.43 51.34 13.72
C TYR A 114 -1.26 51.77 15.20
N ARG A 115 -0.36 51.15 15.97
CA ARG A 115 0.01 51.57 17.34
C ARG A 115 1.17 52.58 17.35
N LYS A 116 1.13 53.58 16.46
CA LYS A 116 2.07 54.70 16.42
C LYS A 116 1.34 55.99 16.74
#